data_AF-Q53SN3-F1
#
_entry.id   AF-Q53SN3-F1
#
_cell.length_a   1.000
_cell.length_b   1.000
_cell.length_c   1.000
_cell.angle_alpha   90.00
_cell.angle_beta   90.00
_cell.angle_gamma   90.00
#
_symmetry.space_group_name_H-M   'P 1'
#
loop_
_entity.id
_entity.type
_entity.pdbx_description
1 polymer ?
#
loop_
_entity_poly.entity_id
_entity_poly.type
_entity_poly.pdbx_seq_one_letter_code
_entity_poly.pdbx_strand_id
1 'polypeptide(L)'
;SYRELADCTWHMAEKLGCFWPNAEVDRFFLAVHGRYFRSCPISGRAVRDPPGSILYPFIVVPITVTLLVTALVVWQSKRTEGIV
;
A
#
# COMPACT_ATOMS: atom_id res chain seq x y z
N SER A 1 -22.87 5.18 13.88
CA SER A 1 -21.66 5.17 13.01
C SER A 1 -21.67 4.00 12.04
N TYR A 2 -20.92 4.03 10.93
CA TYR A 2 -21.02 3.05 9.80
C TYR A 2 -21.05 1.56 10.24
N ARG A 3 -20.27 1.20 11.27
CA ARG A 3 -20.30 -0.15 11.87
C ARG A 3 -21.68 -0.54 12.44
N GLU A 4 -22.30 0.33 13.21
CA GLU A 4 -23.64 0.08 13.77
C GLU A 4 -24.70 -0.03 12.66
N LEU A 5 -24.52 0.69 11.55
CA LEU A 5 -25.37 0.55 10.38
C LEU A 5 -25.20 -0.83 9.74
N ALA A 6 -23.96 -1.31 9.59
CA ALA A 6 -23.67 -2.65 9.11
C ALA A 6 -24.25 -3.72 10.04
N ASP A 7 -24.04 -3.62 11.35
CA ASP A 7 -24.59 -4.54 12.34
C ASP A 7 -26.13 -4.55 12.32
N CYS A 8 -26.76 -3.39 12.15
CA CYS A 8 -28.21 -3.29 11.98
C CYS A 8 -28.68 -4.05 10.73
N THR A 9 -28.02 -3.84 9.58
CA THR A 9 -28.38 -4.57 8.35
C THR A 9 -28.12 -6.08 8.45
N TRP A 10 -27.08 -6.50 9.18
CA TRP A 10 -26.81 -7.89 9.48
C TRP A 10 -27.95 -8.51 10.29
N HIS A 11 -28.34 -7.88 11.39
CA HIS A 11 -29.45 -8.37 12.22
C HIS A 11 -30.78 -8.40 11.47
N MET A 12 -31.02 -7.46 10.56
CA MET A 12 -32.21 -7.51 9.70
C MET A 12 -32.14 -8.70 8.75
N ALA A 13 -31.01 -8.92 8.07
CA ALA A 13 -30.85 -10.08 7.20
C ALA A 13 -31.07 -11.40 7.95
N GLU A 14 -30.49 -11.53 9.14
CA GLU A 14 -30.67 -12.71 10.01
C GLU A 14 -32.14 -12.93 10.39
N LYS A 15 -32.85 -11.86 10.79
CA LYS A 15 -34.30 -11.93 11.12
C LYS A 15 -35.16 -12.32 9.93
N LEU A 16 -34.80 -11.89 8.72
CA LEU A 16 -35.49 -12.24 7.48
C LEU A 16 -35.02 -13.58 6.87
N GLY A 17 -34.08 -14.28 7.51
CA GLY A 17 -33.50 -15.53 6.97
C GLY A 17 -32.71 -15.33 5.68
N CYS A 18 -32.21 -14.11 5.45
CA CYS A 18 -31.43 -13.73 4.28
C CYS A 18 -29.93 -13.84 4.58
N PHE A 19 -29.14 -14.18 3.56
CA PHE A 19 -27.69 -14.08 3.66
C PHE A 19 -27.25 -12.62 3.74
N TRP A 20 -26.18 -12.35 4.49
CA TRP A 20 -25.51 -11.06 4.51
C TRP A 20 -24.03 -11.26 4.17
N PRO A 21 -23.45 -10.46 3.26
CA PRO A 21 -24.12 -9.44 2.44
C PRO A 21 -24.99 -10.07 1.33
N ASN A 22 -25.86 -9.26 0.73
CA ASN A 22 -26.69 -9.62 -0.42
C ASN A 22 -26.91 -8.38 -1.33
N ALA A 23 -27.52 -8.59 -2.50
CA ALA A 23 -27.72 -7.53 -3.49
C ALA A 23 -28.50 -6.30 -2.96
N GLU A 24 -29.38 -6.49 -1.98
CA GLU A 24 -30.14 -5.37 -1.39
C GLU A 24 -29.28 -4.57 -0.41
N VAL A 25 -28.44 -5.25 0.37
CA VAL A 25 -27.42 -4.62 1.21
C VAL A 25 -26.44 -3.81 0.34
N ASP A 26 -26.02 -4.34 -0.81
CA ASP A 26 -25.13 -3.62 -1.73
C ASP A 26 -25.77 -2.34 -2.29
N ARG A 27 -27.03 -2.41 -2.77
CA ARG A 27 -27.77 -1.23 -3.24
C ARG A 27 -27.92 -0.19 -2.15
N PHE A 28 -28.25 -0.63 -0.94
CA PHE A 28 -28.40 0.23 0.23
C PHE A 28 -27.09 0.96 0.55
N PHE A 29 -25.96 0.23 0.65
CA PHE A 29 -24.67 0.83 0.96
C PHE A 29 -24.15 1.72 -0.18
N LEU A 30 -24.40 1.39 -1.45
CA LEU A 30 -24.09 2.29 -2.57
C LEU A 30 -24.84 3.62 -2.47
N ALA A 31 -26.11 3.61 -2.08
CA ALA A 31 -26.88 4.84 -1.85
C ALA A 31 -26.35 5.65 -0.66
N VAL A 32 -26.00 4.98 0.45
CA VAL A 32 -25.38 5.62 1.62
C VAL A 32 -24.03 6.24 1.24
N HIS A 33 -23.17 5.53 0.51
CA HIS A 33 -21.90 6.05 0.01
C HIS A 33 -22.09 7.24 -0.94
N GLY A 34 -23.04 7.16 -1.87
CA GLY A 34 -23.39 8.27 -2.76
C GLY A 34 -23.95 9.49 -2.04
N ARG A 35 -24.56 9.33 -0.86
CA ARG A 35 -25.13 10.44 -0.08
C ARG A 35 -24.14 11.08 0.89
N TYR A 36 -23.37 10.26 1.61
CA TYR A 36 -22.53 10.72 2.72
C TYR A 36 -21.03 10.74 2.39
N PHE A 37 -20.57 9.86 1.49
CA PHE A 37 -19.15 9.67 1.19
C PHE A 37 -18.78 10.00 -0.26
N ARG A 38 -19.66 10.71 -0.99
CA ARG A 38 -19.50 10.98 -2.43
C ARG A 38 -18.19 11.67 -2.80
N SER A 39 -17.72 12.57 -1.93
CA SER A 39 -16.50 13.37 -2.14
C SER A 39 -15.33 12.84 -1.33
N CYS A 40 -15.47 11.69 -0.66
CA CYS A 40 -14.37 11.08 0.06
C CYS A 40 -13.41 10.39 -0.91
N PRO A 41 -12.09 10.43 -0.65
CA PRO A 41 -11.13 9.70 -1.47
C PRO A 41 -11.35 8.18 -1.33
N ILE A 42 -11.51 7.49 -2.47
CA ILE A 42 -11.89 6.05 -2.55
C ILE A 42 -10.90 5.15 -1.81
N SER A 43 -9.63 5.46 -1.98
CA SER A 43 -8.53 4.96 -1.17
C SER A 43 -8.09 6.13 -0.32
N GLY A 44 -7.97 5.98 1.00
CA GLY A 44 -7.40 7.02 1.85
C GLY A 44 -5.95 7.35 1.46
N ARG A 45 -4.99 7.22 2.36
CA ARG A 45 -3.59 7.10 1.91
C ARG A 45 -3.45 5.72 1.26
N ALA A 46 -3.77 5.59 -0.02
CA ALA A 46 -3.45 4.40 -0.78
C ALA A 46 -1.92 4.24 -0.73
N VAL A 47 -1.44 3.33 0.11
CA VAL A 47 -0.03 2.97 0.12
C VAL A 47 0.21 2.23 -1.18
N ARG A 48 0.63 2.97 -2.19
CA ARG A 48 1.16 2.44 -3.44
C ARG A 48 2.65 2.69 -3.46
N ASP A 49 3.34 1.79 -4.15
CA ASP A 49 4.74 2.03 -4.46
C ASP A 49 4.88 3.38 -5.19
N PRO A 50 5.91 4.17 -4.85
CA PRO A 50 6.20 5.39 -5.58
C PRO A 50 6.48 5.05 -7.05
N PRO A 51 6.27 6.00 -7.97
CA PRO A 51 6.57 5.78 -9.39
C PRO A 51 8.01 5.31 -9.57
N GLY A 52 8.23 4.47 -10.60
CA GLY A 52 9.55 3.88 -10.87
C GLY A 52 10.68 4.92 -10.99
N SER A 53 10.37 6.13 -11.45
CA SER A 53 11.31 7.25 -11.52
C SER A 53 11.92 7.63 -10.16
N ILE A 54 11.23 7.37 -9.04
CA ILE A 54 11.71 7.59 -7.68
C ILE A 54 12.26 6.29 -7.12
N LEU A 55 11.58 5.16 -7.34
CA LEU A 55 11.98 3.87 -6.77
C LEU A 55 13.33 3.38 -7.30
N TYR A 56 13.58 3.45 -8.61
CA TYR A 56 14.80 2.90 -9.22
C TYR A 56 16.08 3.59 -8.76
N PRO A 57 16.19 4.94 -8.71
CA PRO A 57 17.37 5.61 -8.18
C PRO A 57 17.69 5.19 -6.74
N PHE A 58 16.66 5.05 -5.88
CA PHE A 58 16.83 4.63 -4.50
C PHE A 58 17.35 3.19 -4.34
N ILE A 59 17.12 2.33 -5.33
CA ILE A 59 17.65 0.96 -5.36
C ILE A 59 19.06 0.94 -5.97
N VAL A 60 19.24 1.60 -7.12
CA VAL A 60 20.48 1.51 -7.91
C VAL A 60 21.63 2.26 -7.23
N VAL A 61 21.39 3.45 -6.65
CA VAL A 61 22.44 4.28 -6.06
C VAL A 61 23.16 3.58 -4.90
N PRO A 62 22.48 2.98 -3.90
CA PRO A 62 23.17 2.24 -2.84
C PRO A 62 24.00 1.06 -3.35
N ILE A 63 23.51 0.36 -4.38
CA ILE A 63 24.23 -0.77 -4.99
C ILE A 63 25.49 -0.28 -5.69
N THR A 64 25.39 0.78 -6.49
CA THR A 64 26.57 1.32 -7.19
C THR A 64 27.59 1.88 -6.22
N VAL A 65 27.15 2.56 -5.16
CA VAL A 65 28.05 3.08 -4.11
C VAL A 65 28.79 1.94 -3.39
N THR A 66 28.09 0.87 -3.01
CA THR A 66 28.75 -0.27 -2.34
C THR A 66 29.77 -0.96 -3.25
N LEU A 67 29.46 -1.14 -4.54
CA LEU A 67 30.40 -1.67 -5.53
C LEU A 67 31.62 -0.77 -5.74
N LEU A 68 31.42 0.56 -5.80
CA LEU A 68 32.52 1.51 -5.95
C LEU A 68 33.44 1.51 -4.71
N VAL A 69 32.87 1.55 -3.50
CA VAL A 69 33.65 1.52 -2.26
C VAL A 69 34.46 0.23 -2.14
N THR A 70 33.84 -0.92 -2.43
CA THR A 70 34.55 -2.20 -2.39
C THR A 70 35.69 -2.25 -3.42
N ALA A 71 35.47 -1.77 -4.65
CA ALA A 71 36.53 -1.68 -5.65
C ALA A 71 37.67 -0.75 -5.22
N LEU A 72 37.36 0.41 -4.65
CA LEU A 72 38.35 1.35 -4.13
C LEU A 72 39.19 0.75 -3.00
N VAL A 73 38.55 0.05 -2.06
CA VAL A 73 39.25 -0.64 -0.96
C VAL A 73 40.19 -1.71 -1.52
N VAL A 74 39.71 -2.56 -2.43
CA VAL A 74 40.54 -3.61 -3.06
C VAL A 74 41.72 -2.99 -3.79
N TRP A 75 41.50 -1.90 -4.53
CA TRP A 75 42.56 -1.22 -5.26
C TRP A 75 43.61 -0.63 -4.31
N GLN A 76 43.19 0.02 -3.22
CA GLN A 76 44.09 0.61 -2.23
C GLN A 76 44.87 -0.47 -1.49
N SER A 77 44.23 -1.58 -1.08
CA SER A 77 44.91 -2.72 -0.47
C SER A 77 46.01 -3.28 -1.38
N LYS A 78 45.71 -3.55 -2.67
CA LYS A 78 46.72 -4.03 -3.62
C LYS A 78 47.87 -3.05 -3.83
N ARG A 79 47.59 -1.74 -3.87
CA ARG A 79 48.63 -0.69 -3.98
C ARG A 79 49.51 -0.61 -2.74
N THR A 80 48.96 -0.93 -1.56
CA THR A 80 49.69 -0.86 -0.29
C THR A 80 50.53 -2.12 -0.07
N GLU A 81 50.06 -3.29 -0.51
CA GLU A 81 50.84 -4.55 -0.49
C GLU A 81 51.99 -4.55 -1.50
N GLY A 82 51.86 -3.85 -2.64
CA GLY A 82 52.93 -3.74 -3.64
C GLY A 82 54.04 -2.72 -3.32
N ILE A 83 54.02 -2.08 -2.15
CA ILE A 83 55.01 -1.08 -1.68
C ILE A 83 55.94 -1.65 -0.58
N VAL A 84 55.94 -2.97 -0.36
CA VAL A 84 56.93 -3.67 0.50
C VAL A 84 57.93 -4.44 -0.36
#